data_AF-A0AAD9DID3-F1
#
_entry.id   AF-A0AAD9DID3-F1
#
_cell.length_a   1.000
_cell.length_b   1.000
_cell.length_c   1.000
_cell.angle_alpha   90.00
_cell.angle_beta   90.00
_cell.angle_gamma   90.00
#
_symmetry.space_group_name_H-M   'P 1'
#
loop_
_entity.id
_entity.type
_entity.pdbx_description
1 polymer ?
#
loop_
_entity_poly.entity_id
_entity_poly.type
_entity_poly.pdbx_seq_one_letter_code
_entity_poly.pdbx_strand_id
1 'polypeptide(L)'
;MGLTAMLVGSISGTGLQMMNNALQKVPLSRRPWLHVGYFFLGGYIGQRWVKLEKELVIDINEIRADKGLPPMIATNAWIKYENPE
;
A
#
# COMPACT_ATOMS: atom_id res chain seq x y z
N MET A 1 -8.23 -3.88 -6.37
CA MET A 1 -8.35 -2.57 -5.71
C MET A 1 -7.15 -1.67 -6.05
N GLY A 2 -6.96 -1.32 -7.33
CA GLY A 2 -5.82 -0.50 -7.76
C GLY A 2 -6.05 1.01 -7.58
N LEU A 3 -7.24 1.49 -7.97
CA LEU A 3 -7.60 2.91 -7.88
C LEU A 3 -7.72 3.38 -6.43
N THR A 4 -8.30 2.57 -5.54
CA THR A 4 -8.43 2.91 -4.13
C THR A 4 -7.06 2.98 -3.44
N ALA A 5 -6.14 2.05 -3.74
CA ALA A 5 -4.79 2.07 -3.21
C ALA A 5 -3.98 3.26 -3.72
N MET A 6 -4.15 3.61 -5.00
CA MET A 6 -3.57 4.82 -5.58
C MET A 6 -4.10 6.07 -4.89
N LEU A 7 -5.42 6.20 -4.72
CA LEU A 7 -6.03 7.36 -4.04
C LEU A 7 -5.57 7.47 -2.58
N VAL A 8 -5.56 6.36 -1.84
CA VAL A 8 -5.07 6.32 -0.45
C VAL A 8 -3.60 6.73 -0.40
N GLY A 9 -2.76 6.14 -1.24
CA GLY A 9 -1.34 6.50 -1.34
C GLY A 9 -1.14 7.98 -1.68
N SER A 10 -1.92 8.51 -2.62
CA SER A 10 -1.85 9.90 -3.03
C SER A 10 -2.24 10.87 -1.91
N ILE A 11 -3.35 10.61 -1.21
CA ILE A 11 -3.79 11.43 -0.07
C ILE A 11 -2.76 11.35 1.06
N SER A 12 -2.24 10.16 1.36
CA SER A 12 -1.17 9.98 2.35
C SER A 12 0.10 10.75 1.96
N GLY A 13 0.50 10.73 0.69
CA GLY A 13 1.65 11.50 0.20
C GLY A 13 1.47 13.01 0.39
N THR A 14 0.32 13.55 0.02
CA THR A 14 -0.01 14.97 0.26
C THR A 14 -0.03 15.30 1.75
N GLY A 15 -0.64 14.43 2.57
CA GLY A 15 -0.68 14.59 4.03
C GLY A 15 0.70 14.60 4.67
N LEU A 16 1.62 13.74 4.21
CA LEU A 16 3.01 13.72 4.66
C LEU A 16 3.74 15.03 4.36
N GLN A 17 3.50 15.62 3.18
CA GLN A 17 4.10 16.90 2.84
C GLN A 17 3.50 18.07 3.64
N MET A 18 2.20 18.04 3.93
CA MET A 18 1.55 18.99 4.85
C MET A 18 2.10 18.84 6.27
N MET A 19 2.30 17.60 6.73
CA MET A 19 2.91 17.29 8.03
C MET A 19 4.35 17.81 8.12
N ASN A 20 5.15 17.63 7.06
CA ASN A 20 6.51 18.16 6.99
C ASN A 20 6.55 19.68 7.17
N ASN A 21 5.64 20.41 6.51
CA ASN A 21 5.52 21.86 6.69
C ASN A 21 5.07 22.23 8.12
N ALA A 22 4.11 21.49 8.68
CA ALA A 22 3.66 21.68 10.06
C ALA A 22 4.79 21.46 11.09
N LEU A 23 5.62 20.42 10.91
CA LEU A 23 6.77 20.14 11.78
C LEU A 23 7.82 21.27 11.75
N GLN A 24 8.00 21.90 10.58
CA GLN A 24 8.89 23.05 10.42
C GLN A 24 8.27 24.38 10.91
N LYS A 25 7.02 24.36 11.41
CA LYS A 25 6.25 25.55 11.82
C LYS A 25 6.13 26.60 10.70
N VAL A 26 6.14 26.17 9.44
CA VAL A 26 5.93 27.04 8.28
C VAL A 26 4.48 26.91 7.79
N PRO A 27 3.96 27.87 6.99
CA PRO A 27 2.63 27.74 6.43
C PRO A 27 2.45 26.42 5.69
N LEU A 28 1.31 25.77 5.91
CA LEU A 28 1.02 24.43 5.40
C LEU A 28 1.19 24.31 3.88
N SER A 29 0.93 25.40 3.15
CA SER A 29 1.04 25.52 1.70
C SER A 29 2.21 26.40 1.24
N ARG A 30 3.33 26.44 1.99
CA ARG A 30 4.54 27.23 1.61
C ARG A 30 5.02 26.94 0.18
N ARG A 31 4.93 25.69 -0.27
CA ARG A 31 5.30 25.25 -1.62
C ARG A 31 4.19 24.35 -2.18
N PRO A 32 3.13 24.91 -2.79
CA PRO A 32 1.93 24.15 -3.16
C PRO A 32 2.20 23.09 -4.23
N TRP A 33 3.15 23.33 -5.13
CA TRP A 33 3.54 22.36 -6.16
C TRP A 33 4.20 21.09 -5.60
N LEU A 34 4.81 21.16 -4.41
CA LEU A 34 5.34 19.95 -3.77
C LEU A 34 4.19 19.01 -3.38
N HIS A 35 3.05 19.53 -2.92
CA HIS A 35 1.88 18.71 -2.57
C HIS A 35 1.40 17.86 -3.73
N VAL A 36 1.44 18.41 -4.95
CA VAL A 36 1.12 17.70 -6.20
C VAL A 36 2.17 16.65 -6.53
N GLY A 37 3.46 16.97 -6.37
CA GLY A 37 4.54 15.99 -6.54
C GLY A 37 4.40 14.79 -5.60
N TYR A 38 4.14 15.06 -4.31
CA TYR A 38 3.92 14.01 -3.31
C TYR A 38 2.59 13.26 -3.50
N PHE A 39 1.57 13.89 -4.08
CA PHE A 39 0.31 13.22 -4.46
C PHE A 39 0.57 12.13 -5.52
N PHE A 40 1.30 12.46 -6.58
CA PHE A 40 1.63 11.49 -7.62
C PHE A 40 2.60 10.42 -7.13
N LEU A 41 3.63 10.82 -6.36
CA LEU A 41 4.58 9.87 -5.77
C LEU A 41 3.88 8.89 -4.83
N GLY A 42 3.03 9.40 -3.94
CA GLY A 42 2.25 8.57 -3.02
C GLY A 42 1.32 7.61 -3.75
N GLY A 43 0.66 8.06 -4.83
CA GLY A 43 -0.20 7.20 -5.64
C GLY A 43 0.56 6.09 -6.36
N TYR A 44 1.73 6.41 -6.92
CA TYR A 44 2.61 5.42 -7.53
C TYR A 44 3.07 4.36 -6.52
N ILE A 45 3.49 4.78 -5.33
CA ILE A 45 3.90 3.88 -4.25
C ILE A 45 2.73 3.00 -3.81
N GLY A 46 1.54 3.58 -3.60
CA GLY A 46 0.34 2.85 -3.21
C GLY A 46 -0.05 1.77 -4.24
N GLN A 47 0.07 2.08 -5.53
CA GLN A 47 -0.16 1.09 -6.59
C GLN A 47 0.93 0.01 -6.62
N ARG A 48 2.21 0.38 -6.47
CA ARG A 48 3.33 -0.58 -6.49
C ARG A 48 3.26 -1.53 -5.30
N TRP A 49 2.85 -1.04 -4.13
CA TRP A 49 2.68 -1.84 -2.91
C TRP A 49 1.69 -3.00 -3.11
N VAL A 50 0.51 -2.73 -3.66
CA VAL A 50 -0.50 -3.77 -3.93
C VAL A 50 -0.03 -4.79 -4.96
N LYS A 51 0.79 -4.37 -5.94
CA LYS A 51 1.40 -5.31 -6.89
C LYS A 51 2.43 -6.19 -6.19
N LEU A 52 3.28 -5.59 -5.37
CA LEU A 52 4.32 -6.28 -4.62
C LEU A 52 3.72 -7.32 -3.66
N GLU A 53 2.63 -6.99 -2.97
CA GLU A 53 1.91 -7.92 -2.11
C GLU A 53 1.44 -9.16 -2.87
N LYS A 54 0.91 -9.00 -4.09
CA LYS A 54 0.48 -10.13 -4.93
C LYS A 54 1.65 -10.98 -5.40
N GLU A 55 2.74 -10.33 -5.82
CA GLU A 55 3.99 -11.01 -6.23
C GLU A 55 4.51 -11.88 -5.07
N LEU A 56 4.63 -11.31 -3.86
CA LEU A 56 5.09 -12.07 -2.68
C LEU A 56 4.18 -13.25 -2.31
N VAL A 57 2.85 -13.09 -2.43
CA VAL A 57 1.92 -14.20 -2.12
C VAL A 57 2.15 -15.37 -3.08
N ILE A 58 2.41 -15.09 -4.36
CA ILE A 58 2.71 -16.12 -5.36
C ILE A 58 4.04 -16.80 -5.00
N ASP A 59 5.10 -16.01 -4.80
CA ASP A 59 6.43 -16.54 -4.47
C ASP A 59 6.40 -17.41 -3.20
N ILE A 60 5.66 -16.98 -2.17
CA ILE A 60 5.49 -17.74 -0.93
C ILE A 60 4.72 -19.04 -1.17
N ASN A 61 3.71 -19.02 -2.04
CA ASN A 61 2.91 -20.19 -2.36
C ASN A 61 3.70 -21.22 -3.17
N GLU A 62 4.60 -20.79 -4.06
CA GLU A 62 5.54 -21.67 -4.76
C GLU A 62 6.47 -22.36 -3.75
N ILE A 63 7.10 -21.59 -2.84
CA ILE A 63 7.97 -22.13 -1.79
C ILE A 63 7.22 -23.12 -0.87
N ARG A 64 5.93 -22.89 -0.61
CA ARG A 64 5.10 -23.78 0.20
C ARG A 64 4.74 -25.06 -0.55
N ALA A 65 4.42 -24.97 -1.84
CA ALA A 65 4.13 -26.12 -2.67
C ALA A 65 5.33 -27.07 -2.73
N ASP A 66 6.55 -26.53 -2.89
CA ASP A 66 7.80 -27.31 -2.86
C ASP A 66 8.01 -28.06 -1.54
N LYS A 67 7.48 -27.52 -0.44
CA LYS A 67 7.57 -28.11 0.91
C LYS A 67 6.38 -29.01 1.25
N GLY A 68 5.43 -29.20 0.34
CA GLY A 68 4.19 -29.93 0.59
C GLY A 68 3.25 -29.25 1.60
N LEU A 69 3.40 -27.94 1.80
CA LEU A 69 2.57 -27.14 2.72
C LEU A 69 1.37 -26.55 1.97
N PRO A 70 0.22 -26.36 2.66
CA PRO A 70 -0.95 -25.75 2.03
C PRO A 70 -0.68 -24.29 1.62
N PRO A 71 -1.30 -23.83 0.52
CA PRO A 71 -1.09 -22.47 0.01
C PRO A 71 -1.57 -21.44 1.03
N MET A 72 -0.81 -20.35 1.15
CA MET A 72 -1.29 -19.17 1.85
C MET A 72 -2.38 -18.52 0.99
N ILE A 73 -3.62 -18.58 1.46
CA ILE A 73 -4.70 -17.79 0.88
C ILE A 73 -4.53 -16.37 1.44
N ALA A 74 -4.22 -15.42 0.56
CA ALA A 74 -4.27 -14.00 0.93
C ALA A 74 -5.73 -13.63 1.20
N THR A 75 -6.12 -13.71 2.47
CA THR A 75 -7.48 -13.46 2.95
C THR A 75 -7.91 -12.03 2.61
N ASN A 76 -8.84 -11.87 1.68
CA ASN A 76 -9.65 -10.64 1.55
C ASN A 76 -10.88 -10.64 2.49
N ALA A 77 -10.93 -11.54 3.48
CA ALA A 77 -12.11 -11.74 4.31
C ALA A 77 -12.02 -11.04 5.67
N TRP A 78 -13.13 -10.42 6.09
CA TRP A 78 -13.43 -10.11 7.50
C TRP A 78 -13.84 -11.36 8.30
N ILE A 79 -13.85 -12.55 7.68
CA ILE A 79 -14.31 -13.82 8.24
C ILE A 79 -13.14 -14.81 8.20
N LYS A 80 -12.83 -15.41 9.35
CA LYS A 80 -11.76 -16.40 9.52
C LYS A 80 -12.02 -17.64 8.67
N TYR A 81 -10.95 -18.25 8.15
CA TYR A 81 -11.02 -19.60 7.61
C TYR A 81 -11.12 -20.61 8.75
N GLU A 82 -12.15 -21.43 8.69
CA GLU A 82 -12.21 -22.71 9.38
C GLU A 82 -11.64 -23.77 8.44
N ASN A 83 -10.72 -24.59 8.95
CA ASN A 83 -10.19 -25.73 8.22
C ASN A 83 -11.33 -26.73 7.96
N PRO A 84 -11.58 -27.17 6.71
CA PRO A 84 -12.19 -28.47 6.50
C PRO A 84 -11.12 -29.52 6.82
N GLU A 85 -11.34 -30.20 7.94
CA GLU A 85 -10.72 -31.46 8.44
C GLU A 85 -9.44 -31.96 7.75
#